data_AF-A0AAV2B0K7-F1
#
_entry.id   AF-A0AAV2B0K7-F1
#
_cell.length_a   1.000
_cell.length_b   1.000
_cell.length_c   1.000
_cell.angle_alpha   90.00
_cell.angle_beta   90.00
_cell.angle_gamma   90.00
#
_symmetry.space_group_name_H-M   'P 1'
#
loop_
_entity.id
_entity.type
_entity.pdbx_description
1 polymer ?
#
loop_
_entity_poly.entity_id
_entity_poly.type
_entity_poly.pdbx_seq_one_letter_code
_entity_poly.pdbx_strand_id
1 'polypeptide(L)'
;MINLQIPRDTFLWYKAAISVLPTFRTPEECFVEELLESIIFNSAFIISSEKEIQKGTLCRLPVIAKSYIMCLLNSDALLHSKYILSGNTAVTSVASLCNSPFLLTVDWCYKPIAEQYYSFTQSNKSTISDVSLHLTSSLQWIQMCHDSQLSAIKDIPGAVDFFYLCMVFLLDEDFFRDSNVQILLKDCLLSLLKYKSIYLEKIDWPNLKAFDDLYLEMLNQFEAVSYGDQLFGNFVLFPLQQCYSQRWKKVLVPLQNYLEPIETEVEIIVEYCKILLSGTLNHIRCPVLYLIAVHHIHHFLLARQNELAKSQKKVLSIILQSKNKKIQHQILLYSDVNIELQCGYSLKEKLSNDDEQHLSGIIGHPINL
;
A
#
# COMPACT_ATOMS: atom_id res chain seq x y z
N MET A 1 38.79 2.58 -24.46
CA MET A 1 37.48 2.17 -25.00
C MET A 1 37.52 0.67 -25.22
N ILE A 2 37.07 -0.12 -24.25
CA ILE A 2 36.91 -1.57 -24.41
C ILE A 2 35.45 -1.76 -24.83
N ASN A 3 35.25 -2.17 -26.09
CA ASN A 3 33.96 -2.61 -26.61
C ASN A 3 33.57 -3.91 -25.89
N LEU A 4 32.89 -3.79 -24.76
CA LEU A 4 32.15 -4.91 -24.18
C LEU A 4 30.86 -5.07 -25.00
N GLN A 5 30.90 -5.98 -25.97
CA GLN A 5 29.68 -6.56 -26.53
C GLN A 5 28.93 -7.21 -25.38
N ILE A 6 27.90 -6.55 -24.85
CA ILE A 6 27.03 -7.08 -23.81
C ILE A 6 26.32 -8.31 -24.41
N PRO A 7 26.60 -9.55 -23.96
CA PRO A 7 26.02 -10.75 -24.56
C PRO A 7 24.51 -10.80 -24.33
N ARG A 8 23.77 -11.47 -25.21
CA ARG A 8 22.34 -11.77 -24.99
C ARG A 8 22.08 -12.57 -23.71
N ASP A 9 23.12 -13.17 -23.12
CA ASP A 9 23.08 -13.93 -21.87
C ASP A 9 23.05 -13.07 -20.60
N THR A 10 23.30 -11.75 -20.69
CA THR A 10 23.40 -10.85 -19.53
C THR A 10 22.14 -10.84 -18.66
N PHE A 11 20.96 -10.91 -19.28
CA PHE A 11 19.70 -10.99 -18.54
C PHE A 11 19.53 -12.32 -17.78
N LEU A 12 20.06 -13.41 -18.33
CA LEU A 12 20.02 -14.73 -17.68
C LEU A 12 20.95 -14.77 -16.46
N TRP A 13 22.15 -14.22 -16.59
CA TRP A 13 23.09 -14.04 -15.47
C TRP A 13 22.50 -13.18 -14.36
N TYR A 14 21.83 -12.08 -14.75
CA TYR A 14 21.16 -11.20 -13.80
C TYR A 14 20.03 -11.90 -13.05
N LYS A 15 19.17 -12.63 -13.78
CA LYS A 15 18.08 -13.42 -13.18
C LYS A 15 18.63 -14.49 -12.24
N ALA A 16 19.70 -15.17 -12.63
CA ALA A 16 20.36 -16.18 -11.81
C ALA A 16 20.96 -15.58 -10.54
N ALA A 17 21.67 -14.46 -10.64
CA ALA A 17 22.25 -13.76 -9.49
C ALA A 17 21.19 -13.41 -8.44
N ILE A 18 20.06 -12.85 -8.89
CA ILE A 18 18.93 -12.53 -8.00
C ILE A 18 18.35 -13.78 -7.34
N SER A 19 18.15 -14.87 -8.11
CA SER A 19 17.55 -16.10 -7.58
C SER A 19 18.47 -16.84 -6.59
N VAL A 20 19.79 -16.66 -6.69
CA VAL A 20 20.76 -17.31 -5.80
C VAL A 20 20.97 -16.52 -4.51
N LEU A 21 20.69 -15.21 -4.46
CA LEU A 21 20.88 -14.37 -3.27
C LEU A 21 20.31 -14.97 -1.96
N PRO A 22 19.05 -15.45 -1.91
CA PRO A 22 18.47 -16.01 -0.68
C PRO A 22 19.07 -17.37 -0.26
N THR A 23 19.92 -17.96 -1.10
CA THR A 23 20.55 -19.27 -0.83
C THR A 23 21.87 -19.16 -0.08
N PHE A 24 22.49 -17.97 -0.07
CA PHE A 24 23.73 -17.71 0.64
C PHE A 24 23.53 -17.72 2.15
N ARG A 25 24.54 -18.19 2.86
CA ARG A 25 24.56 -18.27 4.32
C ARG A 25 25.45 -17.18 4.92
N THR A 26 25.29 -16.96 6.22
CA THR A 26 26.06 -15.99 7.01
C THR A 26 27.59 -15.96 6.81
N PRO A 27 28.31 -17.06 6.58
CA PRO A 27 29.76 -16.99 6.29
C PRO A 27 30.10 -16.50 4.87
N GLU A 28 29.11 -16.39 3.98
CA GLU A 28 29.26 -16.10 2.55
C GLU A 28 28.95 -14.63 2.20
N GLU A 29 28.98 -13.73 3.19
CA GLU A 29 28.67 -12.30 3.00
C GLU A 29 29.53 -11.61 1.93
N CYS A 30 30.78 -12.04 1.73
CA CYS A 30 31.64 -11.47 0.69
C CYS A 30 31.12 -11.74 -0.74
N PHE A 31 30.54 -12.91 -0.99
CA PHE A 31 29.95 -13.24 -2.28
C PHE A 31 28.66 -12.45 -2.52
N VAL A 32 27.90 -12.20 -1.45
CA VAL A 32 26.67 -11.38 -1.54
C VAL A 32 27.02 -9.93 -1.83
N GLU A 33 28.02 -9.36 -1.16
CA GLU A 33 28.52 -8.02 -1.47
C GLU A 33 28.96 -7.91 -2.95
N GLU A 34 29.78 -8.86 -3.42
CA GLU A 34 30.27 -8.87 -4.80
C GLU A 34 29.13 -8.98 -5.82
N LEU A 35 28.12 -9.82 -5.56
CA LEU A 35 26.95 -9.95 -6.44
C LEU A 35 26.10 -8.67 -6.45
N LEU A 36 25.91 -8.03 -5.29
CA LEU A 36 25.17 -6.78 -5.19
C LEU A 36 25.86 -5.68 -6.00
N GLU A 37 27.17 -5.49 -5.83
CA GLU A 37 27.92 -4.44 -6.52
C GLU A 37 28.15 -4.73 -8.01
N SER A 38 28.54 -5.96 -8.34
CA SER A 38 29.04 -6.29 -9.68
C SER A 38 27.95 -6.65 -10.68
N ILE A 39 26.81 -7.19 -10.20
CA ILE A 39 25.73 -7.70 -11.07
C ILE A 39 24.41 -6.98 -10.79
N ILE A 40 23.92 -7.00 -9.54
CA ILE A 40 22.53 -6.63 -9.23
C ILE A 40 22.31 -5.12 -9.36
N PHE A 41 23.17 -4.31 -8.77
CA PHE A 41 23.13 -2.85 -8.90
C PHE A 41 24.02 -2.33 -10.03
N ASN A 42 24.34 -3.17 -11.01
CA ASN A 42 25.14 -2.78 -12.16
C ASN A 42 24.26 -2.43 -13.36
N SER A 43 24.37 -1.19 -13.84
CA SER A 43 23.61 -0.69 -14.99
C SER A 43 23.85 -1.47 -16.28
N ALA A 44 24.99 -2.14 -16.42
CA ALA A 44 25.30 -2.97 -17.58
C ALA A 44 24.37 -4.19 -17.71
N PHE A 45 23.77 -4.65 -16.61
CA PHE A 45 22.88 -5.81 -16.58
C PHE A 45 21.39 -5.46 -16.61
N ILE A 46 21.05 -4.18 -16.44
CA ILE A 46 19.66 -3.69 -16.43
C ILE A 46 19.31 -3.16 -17.82
N ILE A 47 18.51 -3.93 -18.56
CA ILE A 47 18.03 -3.53 -19.89
C ILE A 47 16.93 -2.48 -19.70
N SER A 48 17.27 -1.20 -19.91
CA SER A 48 16.33 -0.08 -19.71
C SER A 48 15.32 0.04 -20.85
N SER A 49 14.04 0.17 -20.49
CA SER A 49 12.96 0.55 -21.41
C SER A 49 12.67 2.05 -21.21
N GLU A 50 13.31 2.90 -22.00
CA GLU A 50 13.01 4.30 -22.39
C GLU A 50 12.41 5.35 -21.40
N LYS A 51 12.04 5.04 -20.15
CA LYS A 51 11.50 6.02 -19.20
C LYS A 51 12.63 6.88 -18.62
N GLU A 52 12.49 8.20 -18.68
CA GLU A 52 13.46 9.14 -18.09
C GLU A 52 13.72 8.91 -16.59
N ILE A 53 12.70 8.44 -15.86
CA ILE A 53 12.81 8.08 -14.42
C ILE A 53 13.83 6.94 -14.23
N GLN A 54 13.91 5.98 -15.16
CA GLN A 54 14.91 4.91 -15.09
C GLN A 54 16.32 5.46 -15.25
N LYS A 55 16.54 6.46 -16.11
CA LYS A 55 17.87 7.06 -16.30
C LYS A 55 18.39 7.73 -15.02
N GLY A 56 17.53 8.43 -14.28
CA GLY A 56 17.88 9.03 -12.99
C GLY A 56 18.27 8.00 -11.93
N THR A 57 17.52 6.90 -11.83
CA THR A 57 17.80 5.80 -10.90
C THR A 57 19.08 5.03 -11.27
N LEU A 58 19.32 4.80 -12.57
CA LEU A 58 20.54 4.12 -13.05
C LEU A 58 21.82 4.84 -12.62
N CYS A 59 21.83 6.18 -12.62
CA CYS A 59 22.95 6.98 -12.15
C CYS A 59 23.18 6.87 -10.63
N ARG A 60 22.13 6.54 -9.86
CA ARG A 60 22.18 6.41 -8.40
C ARG A 60 22.44 4.98 -7.92
N LEU A 61 22.51 4.01 -8.83
CA LEU A 61 22.73 2.60 -8.47
C LEU A 61 23.91 2.35 -7.52
N PRO A 62 25.09 3.00 -7.64
CA PRO A 62 26.17 2.80 -6.67
C PRO A 62 25.79 3.24 -5.24
N VAL A 63 24.99 4.31 -5.12
CA VAL A 63 24.49 4.80 -3.83
C VAL A 63 23.44 3.84 -3.27
N ILE A 64 22.55 3.34 -4.14
CA ILE A 64 21.56 2.31 -3.78
C ILE A 64 22.29 1.04 -3.31
N ALA A 65 23.29 0.57 -4.05
CA ALA A 65 24.09 -0.59 -3.70
C ALA A 65 24.69 -0.46 -2.30
N LYS A 66 25.35 0.66 -2.02
CA LYS A 66 25.92 0.93 -0.70
C LYS A 66 24.86 0.95 0.39
N SER A 67 23.71 1.58 0.14
CA SER A 67 22.57 1.59 1.06
C SER A 67 22.09 0.17 1.40
N TYR A 68 21.93 -0.68 0.39
CA TYR A 68 21.50 -2.07 0.58
C TYR A 68 22.58 -2.89 1.28
N ILE A 69 23.85 -2.75 0.91
CA ILE A 69 24.97 -3.49 1.55
C ILE A 69 25.07 -3.15 3.04
N MET A 70 24.97 -1.87 3.40
CA MET A 70 25.00 -1.41 4.80
C MET A 70 23.83 -1.94 5.64
N CYS A 71 22.68 -2.17 5.00
CA CYS A 71 21.47 -2.68 5.63
C CYS A 71 21.48 -4.21 5.74
N LEU A 72 21.86 -4.89 4.65
CA LEU A 72 21.76 -6.34 4.53
C LEU A 72 22.91 -7.10 5.19
N LEU A 73 24.11 -6.53 5.21
CA LEU A 73 25.35 -7.20 5.62
C LEU A 73 25.91 -6.61 6.92
N ASN A 74 26.51 -7.45 7.75
CA ASN A 74 27.20 -7.01 8.96
C ASN A 74 28.67 -6.73 8.64
N SER A 75 29.19 -5.55 9.01
CA SER A 75 30.57 -5.16 8.68
C SER A 75 31.64 -6.13 9.20
N ASP A 76 31.45 -6.68 10.39
CA ASP A 76 32.41 -7.56 11.03
C ASP A 76 32.38 -8.96 10.42
N ALA A 77 31.18 -9.47 10.13
CA ALA A 77 31.00 -10.76 9.47
C ALA A 77 31.49 -10.72 8.01
N LEU A 78 31.32 -9.58 7.32
CA LEU A 78 31.82 -9.37 5.96
C LEU A 78 33.35 -9.35 5.93
N LEU A 79 33.97 -8.64 6.86
CA LEU A 79 35.43 -8.61 7.02
C LEU A 79 35.96 -10.03 7.30
N HIS A 80 35.30 -10.77 8.19
CA HIS A 80 35.63 -12.15 8.51
C HIS A 80 35.50 -13.08 7.30
N SER A 81 34.43 -12.93 6.51
CA SER A 81 34.18 -13.66 5.27
C SER A 81 35.30 -13.42 4.22
N LYS A 82 35.74 -12.16 4.07
CA LYS A 82 36.88 -11.79 3.22
C LYS A 82 38.21 -12.40 3.71
N TYR A 83 38.42 -12.47 5.02
CA TYR A 83 39.61 -13.11 5.59
C TYR A 83 39.64 -14.63 5.37
N ILE A 84 38.49 -15.30 5.50
CA ILE A 84 38.38 -16.73 5.17
C ILE A 84 38.74 -16.96 3.70
N LEU A 85 38.18 -16.17 2.79
CA LEU A 85 38.38 -16.31 1.34
C LEU A 85 39.84 -16.04 0.92
N SER A 86 40.51 -15.10 1.58
CA SER A 86 41.92 -14.77 1.31
C SER A 86 42.92 -15.79 1.87
N GLY A 87 42.46 -16.89 2.45
CA GLY A 87 43.29 -18.05 2.83
C GLY A 87 43.89 -17.98 4.24
N ASN A 88 43.54 -16.97 5.04
CA ASN A 88 43.95 -16.89 6.45
C ASN A 88 42.96 -17.65 7.33
N THR A 89 43.07 -18.98 7.41
CA THR A 89 42.17 -19.79 8.27
C THR A 89 42.93 -20.48 9.41
N ALA A 90 42.57 -20.13 10.65
CA ALA A 90 42.45 -21.14 11.69
C ALA A 90 41.13 -21.87 11.41
N VAL A 91 41.22 -23.16 11.08
CA VAL A 91 40.15 -24.00 10.52
C VAL A 91 38.84 -23.90 11.29
N THR A 92 37.77 -23.36 10.68
CA THR A 92 36.40 -23.63 11.09
C THR A 92 35.87 -24.78 10.25
N SER A 93 35.41 -25.84 10.91
CA SER A 93 34.94 -27.06 10.24
C SER A 93 33.82 -26.76 9.23
N VAL A 94 33.76 -27.50 8.12
CA VAL A 94 32.67 -27.42 7.12
C VAL A 94 31.28 -27.60 7.76
N ALA A 95 31.20 -28.34 8.87
CA ALA A 95 29.98 -28.49 9.67
C ALA A 95 29.46 -27.16 10.26
N SER A 96 30.34 -26.17 10.50
CA SER A 96 29.96 -24.82 10.95
C SER A 96 29.27 -24.00 9.85
N LEU A 97 29.58 -24.26 8.58
CA LEU A 97 28.96 -23.57 7.42
C LEU A 97 27.57 -24.12 7.11
N CYS A 98 27.33 -25.42 7.34
CA CYS A 98 26.03 -26.04 7.04
C CYS A 98 24.93 -25.72 8.07
N ASN A 99 25.31 -25.31 9.29
CA ASN A 99 24.37 -25.00 10.38
C ASN A 99 24.07 -23.49 10.52
N SER A 100 24.70 -22.64 9.73
CA SER A 100 24.50 -21.20 9.82
C SER A 100 23.23 -20.77 9.09
N PRO A 101 22.47 -19.79 9.62
CA PRO A 101 21.22 -19.34 9.01
C PRO A 101 21.47 -18.73 7.62
N PHE A 102 20.45 -18.79 6.77
CA PHE A 102 20.42 -18.04 5.52
C PHE A 102 20.59 -16.55 5.81
N LEU A 103 21.41 -15.89 5.00
CA LEU A 103 21.72 -14.48 5.17
C LEU A 103 20.54 -13.58 4.77
N LEU A 104 19.89 -13.93 3.66
CA LEU A 104 18.83 -13.16 3.04
C LEU A 104 17.56 -14.00 2.90
N THR A 105 16.42 -13.33 3.04
CA THR A 105 15.10 -13.88 2.73
C THR A 105 14.74 -13.58 1.28
N VAL A 106 13.67 -14.21 0.78
CA VAL A 106 13.22 -14.03 -0.62
C VAL A 106 12.82 -12.57 -0.91
N ASP A 107 12.33 -11.87 0.10
CA ASP A 107 11.91 -10.47 0.10
C ASP A 107 13.02 -9.48 0.53
N TRP A 108 14.30 -9.85 0.37
CA TRP A 108 15.45 -9.00 0.70
C TRP A 108 15.36 -7.58 0.12
N CYS A 109 14.69 -7.40 -1.03
CA CYS A 109 14.46 -6.09 -1.64
C CYS A 109 13.68 -5.12 -0.75
N TYR A 110 12.82 -5.62 0.14
CA TYR A 110 12.02 -4.81 1.06
C TYR A 110 12.64 -4.71 2.46
N LYS A 111 13.69 -5.50 2.74
CA LYS A 111 14.36 -5.54 4.04
C LYS A 111 14.79 -4.16 4.55
N PRO A 112 15.32 -3.22 3.74
CA PRO A 112 15.62 -1.88 4.23
C PRO A 112 14.41 -1.11 4.75
N ILE A 113 13.25 -1.24 4.11
CA ILE A 113 12.00 -0.60 4.57
C ILE A 113 11.53 -1.28 5.87
N ALA A 114 11.56 -2.61 5.89
CA ALA A 114 11.14 -3.40 7.04
C ALA A 114 12.00 -3.10 8.28
N GLU A 115 13.32 -3.05 8.14
CA GLU A 115 14.24 -2.73 9.24
C GLU A 115 14.06 -1.31 9.77
N GLN A 116 13.80 -0.33 8.91
CA GLN A 116 13.45 1.03 9.34
C GLN A 116 12.17 1.03 10.17
N TYR A 117 11.15 0.30 9.73
CA TYR A 117 9.89 0.18 10.48
C TYR A 117 10.07 -0.54 11.82
N TYR A 118 10.77 -1.68 11.86
CA TYR A 118 11.00 -2.40 13.12
C TYR A 118 11.91 -1.64 14.08
N SER A 119 12.93 -0.94 13.58
CA SER A 119 13.77 -0.09 14.43
C SER A 119 12.98 1.09 14.99
N PHE A 120 12.11 1.72 14.19
CA PHE A 120 11.24 2.81 14.63
C PHE A 120 10.25 2.36 15.72
N THR A 121 9.66 1.17 15.58
CA THR A 121 8.71 0.64 16.57
C THR A 121 9.39 0.18 17.88
N GLN A 122 10.64 -0.29 17.83
CA GLN A 122 11.37 -0.76 19.02
C GLN A 122 12.10 0.37 19.76
N SER A 123 12.63 1.35 19.03
CA SER A 123 13.36 2.49 19.60
C SER A 123 12.49 3.73 19.45
N ASN A 124 11.76 4.11 20.50
CA ASN A 124 10.90 5.30 20.56
C ASN A 124 11.70 6.61 20.34
N LYS A 125 12.11 6.85 19.09
CA LYS A 125 13.03 7.88 18.58
C LYS A 125 14.52 7.57 18.76
N SER A 126 15.22 7.47 17.63
CA SER A 126 16.61 7.94 17.54
C SER A 126 16.97 8.41 16.13
N THR A 127 17.27 9.71 16.02
CA THR A 127 18.36 10.33 15.23
C THR A 127 19.00 9.48 14.14
N ILE A 128 18.56 9.61 12.89
CA ILE A 128 19.33 9.12 11.75
C ILE A 128 19.12 10.09 10.58
N SER A 129 20.15 10.88 10.26
CA SER A 129 20.19 11.78 9.09
C SER A 129 20.00 11.06 7.75
N ASP A 130 20.11 9.73 7.76
CA ASP A 130 20.23 8.91 6.56
C ASP A 130 18.95 8.11 6.23
N VAL A 131 17.91 8.10 7.09
CA VAL A 131 16.66 7.33 6.86
C VAL A 131 15.99 7.72 5.56
N SER A 132 15.88 9.03 5.30
CA SER A 132 15.27 9.55 4.07
C SER A 132 16.04 9.08 2.82
N LEU A 133 17.38 9.04 2.88
CA LEU A 133 18.20 8.56 1.77
C LEU A 133 18.02 7.06 1.55
N HIS A 134 18.03 6.27 2.62
CA HIS A 134 17.84 4.81 2.57
C HIS A 134 16.44 4.45 2.07
N LEU A 135 15.40 5.16 2.54
CA LEU A 135 14.02 4.97 2.11
C LEU A 135 13.84 5.32 0.63
N THR A 136 14.35 6.48 0.22
CA THR A 136 14.33 6.92 -1.19
C THR A 136 15.05 5.92 -2.09
N SER A 137 16.24 5.46 -1.68
CA SER A 137 17.03 4.49 -2.44
C SER A 137 16.32 3.14 -2.57
N SER A 138 15.63 2.71 -1.50
CA SER A 138 14.87 1.47 -1.47
C SER A 138 13.66 1.53 -2.38
N LEU A 139 12.88 2.61 -2.31
CA LEU A 139 11.72 2.83 -3.18
C LEU A 139 12.11 2.99 -4.65
N GLN A 140 13.22 3.68 -4.95
CA GLN A 140 13.76 3.77 -6.31
C GLN A 140 14.10 2.40 -6.88
N TRP A 141 14.72 1.54 -6.08
CA TRP A 141 15.03 0.17 -6.47
C TRP A 141 13.76 -0.67 -6.71
N ILE A 142 12.80 -0.62 -5.79
CA ILE A 142 11.53 -1.34 -5.89
C ILE A 142 10.77 -0.90 -7.14
N GLN A 143 10.66 0.40 -7.39
CA GLN A 143 10.03 0.93 -8.59
C GLN A 143 10.69 0.39 -9.86
N MET A 144 12.03 0.40 -9.91
CA MET A 144 12.76 -0.09 -11.08
C MET A 144 12.53 -1.59 -11.29
N CYS A 145 12.48 -2.36 -10.20
CA CYS A 145 12.17 -3.79 -10.22
C CYS A 145 10.75 -4.06 -10.74
N HIS A 146 9.76 -3.28 -10.32
CA HIS A 146 8.38 -3.38 -10.82
C HIS A 146 8.29 -3.05 -12.30
N ASP A 147 8.89 -1.93 -12.72
CA ASP A 147 8.83 -1.46 -14.12
C ASP A 147 9.51 -2.43 -15.08
N SER A 148 10.63 -3.02 -14.65
CA SER A 148 11.42 -3.96 -15.46
C SER A 148 11.03 -5.43 -15.24
N GLN A 149 10.02 -5.70 -14.40
CA GLN A 149 9.55 -7.03 -14.01
C GLN A 149 10.68 -7.97 -13.58
N LEU A 150 11.62 -7.46 -12.78
CA LEU A 150 12.79 -8.22 -12.31
C LEU A 150 12.35 -9.39 -11.41
N SER A 151 13.06 -10.51 -11.49
CA SER A 151 12.74 -11.72 -10.71
C SER A 151 12.70 -11.47 -9.21
N ALA A 152 13.44 -10.47 -8.72
CA ALA A 152 13.54 -10.14 -7.30
C ALA A 152 12.18 -9.80 -6.68
N ILE A 153 11.28 -9.20 -7.47
CA ILE A 153 9.94 -8.81 -7.01
C ILE A 153 8.84 -9.61 -7.72
N LYS A 154 9.12 -10.16 -8.90
CA LYS A 154 8.13 -10.92 -9.68
C LYS A 154 7.53 -12.09 -8.89
N ASP A 155 8.35 -12.80 -8.13
CA ASP A 155 7.94 -14.01 -7.41
C ASP A 155 7.28 -13.70 -6.05
N ILE A 156 7.30 -12.44 -5.62
CA ILE A 156 6.69 -11.98 -4.36
C ILE A 156 5.20 -11.70 -4.59
N PRO A 157 4.28 -12.25 -3.76
CA PRO A 157 2.85 -11.98 -3.86
C PRO A 157 2.55 -10.48 -3.82
N GLY A 158 1.56 -10.01 -4.60
CA GLY A 158 1.19 -8.59 -4.62
C GLY A 158 0.73 -8.05 -3.27
N ALA A 159 0.20 -8.92 -2.41
CA ALA A 159 -0.21 -8.57 -1.06
C ALA A 159 0.98 -8.30 -0.13
N VAL A 160 2.06 -9.08 -0.24
CA VAL A 160 3.31 -8.87 0.51
C VAL A 160 3.98 -7.57 0.08
N ASP A 161 3.99 -7.30 -1.23
CA ASP A 161 4.45 -6.04 -1.82
C ASP A 161 3.69 -4.84 -1.22
N PHE A 162 2.35 -4.93 -1.19
CA PHE A 162 1.49 -3.92 -0.58
C PHE A 162 1.81 -3.69 0.91
N PHE A 163 2.03 -4.75 1.69
CA PHE A 163 2.40 -4.66 3.11
C PHE A 163 3.66 -3.84 3.33
N TYR A 164 4.72 -4.11 2.56
CA TYR A 164 5.97 -3.38 2.71
C TYR A 164 5.85 -1.92 2.29
N LEU A 165 5.02 -1.61 1.28
CA LEU A 165 4.71 -0.23 0.94
C LEU A 165 3.91 0.48 2.06
N CYS A 166 2.98 -0.23 2.71
CA CYS A 166 2.24 0.31 3.88
C CYS A 166 3.19 0.67 5.04
N MET A 167 4.23 -0.12 5.29
CA MET A 167 5.21 0.16 6.36
C MET A 167 5.87 1.54 6.22
N VAL A 168 5.96 2.10 5.01
CA VAL A 168 6.49 3.45 4.80
C VAL A 168 5.61 4.52 5.43
N PHE A 169 4.28 4.35 5.40
CA PHE A 169 3.34 5.26 6.05
C PHE A 169 3.32 5.13 7.57
N LEU A 170 3.79 3.99 8.10
CA LEU A 170 3.89 3.72 9.54
C LEU A 170 5.19 4.27 10.15
N LEU A 171 6.05 4.89 9.34
CA LEU A 171 7.17 5.71 9.82
C LEU A 171 6.67 7.10 10.28
N ASP A 172 7.60 7.93 10.75
CA ASP A 172 7.33 9.32 11.12
C ASP A 172 6.76 10.15 9.95
N GLU A 173 5.95 11.16 10.27
CA GLU A 173 5.27 12.00 9.28
C GLU A 173 6.22 12.76 8.38
N ASP A 174 7.41 13.10 8.86
CA ASP A 174 8.43 13.78 8.07
C ASP A 174 8.91 12.92 6.88
N PHE A 175 8.85 11.59 6.99
CA PHE A 175 9.35 10.69 5.95
C PHE A 175 8.36 10.46 4.83
N PHE A 176 7.11 10.08 5.15
CA PHE A 176 6.12 9.80 4.10
C PHE A 176 5.57 11.09 3.49
N ARG A 177 5.70 12.26 4.13
CA ARG A 177 5.29 13.55 3.54
C ARG A 177 6.34 14.14 2.59
N ASP A 178 7.55 13.57 2.54
CA ASP A 178 8.56 13.96 1.56
C ASP A 178 8.01 13.79 0.13
N SER A 179 8.12 14.85 -0.66
CA SER A 179 7.57 14.88 -2.03
C SER A 179 8.19 13.81 -2.94
N ASN A 180 9.47 13.48 -2.76
CA ASN A 180 10.11 12.42 -3.53
C ASN A 180 9.58 11.04 -3.12
N VAL A 181 9.43 10.80 -1.81
CA VAL A 181 8.89 9.55 -1.28
C VAL A 181 7.45 9.34 -1.76
N GLN A 182 6.62 10.38 -1.73
CA GLN A 182 5.24 10.35 -2.24
C GLN A 182 5.17 10.00 -3.73
N ILE A 183 6.02 10.61 -4.56
CA ILE A 183 6.08 10.30 -6.00
C ILE A 183 6.47 8.83 -6.22
N LEU A 184 7.52 8.36 -5.54
CA LEU A 184 8.01 6.99 -5.66
C LEU A 184 6.98 5.96 -5.16
N LEU A 185 6.35 6.21 -4.00
CA LEU A 185 5.30 5.34 -3.45
C LEU A 185 4.10 5.25 -4.39
N LYS A 186 3.67 6.38 -4.96
CA LYS A 186 2.59 6.41 -5.95
C LYS A 186 2.94 5.58 -7.17
N ASP A 187 4.16 5.71 -7.70
CA ASP A 187 4.61 4.95 -8.85
C ASP A 187 4.75 3.45 -8.56
N CYS A 188 5.23 3.08 -7.36
CA CYS A 188 5.26 1.70 -6.89
C CYS A 188 3.84 1.13 -6.80
N LEU A 189 2.90 1.85 -6.19
CA LEU A 189 1.51 1.42 -6.10
C LEU A 189 0.87 1.25 -7.49
N LEU A 190 1.06 2.22 -8.40
CA LEU A 190 0.55 2.11 -9.78
C LEU A 190 1.13 0.90 -10.52
N SER A 191 2.41 0.62 -10.32
CA SER A 191 3.08 -0.51 -10.96
C SER A 191 2.60 -1.84 -10.37
N LEU A 192 2.46 -1.91 -9.05
CA LEU A 192 1.89 -3.04 -8.34
C LEU A 192 0.48 -3.38 -8.86
N LEU A 193 -0.41 -2.38 -8.89
CA LEU A 193 -1.78 -2.52 -9.37
C LEU A 193 -1.88 -2.89 -10.86
N LYS A 194 -0.87 -2.51 -11.66
CA LYS A 194 -0.83 -2.81 -13.10
C LYS A 194 -0.39 -4.25 -13.38
N TYR A 195 0.54 -4.79 -12.58
CA TYR A 195 1.22 -6.04 -12.91
C TYR A 195 0.90 -7.21 -11.98
N LYS A 196 0.34 -6.98 -10.79
CA LYS A 196 0.00 -8.05 -9.84
C LYS A 196 -1.45 -7.97 -9.38
N SER A 197 -2.04 -9.14 -9.16
CA SER A 197 -3.27 -9.28 -8.38
C SER A 197 -2.94 -9.27 -6.89
N ILE A 198 -3.73 -8.53 -6.11
CA ILE A 198 -3.55 -8.42 -4.66
C ILE A 198 -4.72 -9.13 -3.98
N TYR A 199 -4.41 -10.11 -3.13
CA TYR A 199 -5.37 -10.83 -2.30
C TYR A 199 -4.91 -10.69 -0.85
N LEU A 200 -5.64 -9.90 -0.07
CA LEU A 200 -5.26 -9.56 1.32
C LEU A 200 -5.72 -10.63 2.32
N GLU A 201 -6.64 -11.50 1.93
CA GLU A 201 -7.17 -12.56 2.77
C GLU A 201 -6.12 -13.66 3.02
N LYS A 202 -5.68 -13.76 4.27
CA LYS A 202 -4.76 -14.81 4.79
C LYS A 202 -3.39 -14.86 4.10
N ILE A 203 -2.63 -13.79 4.28
CA ILE A 203 -1.20 -13.77 3.95
C ILE A 203 -0.46 -14.51 5.07
N ASP A 204 0.14 -15.65 4.74
CA ASP A 204 1.10 -16.35 5.59
C ASP A 204 2.50 -16.09 5.03
N TRP A 205 3.14 -15.02 5.52
CA TRP A 205 4.49 -14.62 5.10
C TRP A 205 5.40 -14.41 6.31
N PRO A 206 6.65 -14.91 6.29
CA PRO A 206 7.55 -14.79 7.43
C PRO A 206 7.77 -13.33 7.84
N ASN A 207 7.76 -13.08 9.15
CA ASN A 207 7.99 -11.76 9.77
C ASN A 207 6.90 -10.70 9.54
N LEU A 208 5.86 -10.97 8.75
CA LEU A 208 4.72 -10.05 8.61
C LEU A 208 3.67 -10.31 9.70
N LYS A 209 3.07 -9.23 10.20
CA LYS A 209 1.90 -9.30 11.09
C LYS A 209 0.67 -9.78 10.30
N ALA A 210 -0.39 -10.15 11.01
CA ALA A 210 -1.68 -10.36 10.37
C ALA A 210 -2.14 -9.06 9.67
N PHE A 211 -2.91 -9.20 8.58
CA PHE A 211 -3.42 -8.04 7.84
C PHE A 211 -4.24 -7.10 8.72
N ASP A 212 -5.07 -7.66 9.60
CA ASP A 212 -5.93 -6.89 10.49
C ASP A 212 -5.11 -5.98 11.42
N ASP A 213 -4.00 -6.50 11.97
CA ASP A 213 -3.11 -5.72 12.85
C ASP A 213 -2.44 -4.57 12.08
N LEU A 214 -1.91 -4.85 10.89
CA LEU A 214 -1.29 -3.82 10.04
C LEU A 214 -2.32 -2.76 9.63
N TYR A 215 -3.52 -3.19 9.25
CA TYR A 215 -4.56 -2.31 8.78
C TYR A 215 -5.08 -1.39 9.89
N LEU A 216 -5.24 -1.93 11.11
CA LEU A 216 -5.54 -1.10 12.29
C LEU A 216 -4.43 -0.08 12.57
N GLU A 217 -3.16 -0.46 12.44
CA GLU A 217 -2.03 0.45 12.60
C GLU A 217 -2.05 1.58 11.56
N MET A 218 -2.35 1.23 10.29
CA MET A 218 -2.52 2.20 9.20
C MET A 218 -3.67 3.17 9.45
N LEU A 219 -4.82 2.68 9.94
CA LEU A 219 -5.97 3.52 10.26
C LEU A 219 -5.66 4.50 11.40
N ASN A 220 -5.03 4.02 12.48
CA ASN A 220 -4.64 4.85 13.61
C ASN A 220 -3.64 5.93 13.18
N GLN A 221 -2.64 5.56 12.37
CA GLN A 221 -1.64 6.51 11.86
C GLN A 221 -2.26 7.53 10.91
N PHE A 222 -3.18 7.10 10.03
CA PHE A 222 -3.90 8.00 9.12
C PHE A 222 -4.74 9.03 9.88
N GLU A 223 -5.47 8.57 10.92
CA GLU A 223 -6.24 9.45 11.79
C GLU A 223 -5.34 10.46 12.54
N ALA A 224 -4.20 9.99 13.06
CA ALA A 224 -3.32 10.79 13.90
C ALA A 224 -2.57 11.89 13.15
N VAL A 225 -1.95 11.57 12.01
CA VAL A 225 -0.94 12.46 11.38
C VAL A 225 -1.14 12.68 9.88
N SER A 226 -2.12 12.04 9.24
CA SER A 226 -2.26 12.08 7.78
C SER A 226 -3.67 12.42 7.29
N TYR A 227 -4.50 13.02 8.15
CA TYR A 227 -5.85 13.41 7.79
C TYR A 227 -5.86 14.43 6.64
N GLY A 228 -6.12 13.95 5.42
CA GLY A 228 -6.10 14.74 4.18
C GLY A 228 -4.96 14.43 3.22
N ASP A 229 -4.06 13.48 3.54
CA ASP A 229 -3.08 12.96 2.56
C ASP A 229 -3.81 12.05 1.55
N GLN A 230 -3.80 12.47 0.28
CA GLN A 230 -4.50 11.75 -0.78
C GLN A 230 -3.89 10.38 -1.08
N LEU A 231 -2.56 10.25 -1.01
CA LEU A 231 -1.89 8.99 -1.32
C LEU A 231 -2.13 7.98 -0.20
N PHE A 232 -1.91 8.37 1.06
CA PHE A 232 -2.20 7.52 2.21
C PHE A 232 -3.69 7.13 2.22
N GLY A 233 -4.59 8.08 1.96
CA GLY A 233 -6.01 7.77 1.78
C GLY A 233 -6.28 6.69 0.73
N ASN A 234 -5.56 6.67 -0.38
CA ASN A 234 -5.69 5.61 -1.39
C ASN A 234 -5.20 4.24 -0.88
N PHE A 235 -4.13 4.20 -0.07
CA PHE A 235 -3.66 2.97 0.57
C PHE A 235 -4.65 2.45 1.61
N VAL A 236 -5.24 3.33 2.43
CA VAL A 236 -6.26 2.97 3.42
C VAL A 236 -7.55 2.50 2.74
N LEU A 237 -7.96 3.15 1.66
CA LEU A 237 -9.15 2.76 0.93
C LEU A 237 -8.96 1.46 0.17
N PHE A 238 -7.74 1.18 -0.31
CA PHE A 238 -7.49 0.04 -1.18
C PHE A 238 -8.12 -1.28 -0.67
N PRO A 239 -7.89 -1.71 0.59
CA PRO A 239 -8.51 -2.90 1.17
C PRO A 239 -10.04 -2.91 1.25
N LEU A 240 -10.70 -1.75 1.27
CA LEU A 240 -12.16 -1.62 1.45
C LEU A 240 -12.97 -1.85 0.17
N GLN A 241 -12.32 -2.23 -0.93
CA GLN A 241 -13.01 -2.59 -2.15
C GLN A 241 -13.89 -3.82 -1.92
N GLN A 242 -15.17 -3.71 -2.27
CA GLN A 242 -16.13 -4.78 -2.04
C GLN A 242 -15.99 -5.95 -3.04
N CYS A 243 -15.15 -5.82 -4.07
CA CYS A 243 -14.86 -6.86 -5.07
C CYS A 243 -13.44 -6.69 -5.65
N TYR A 244 -12.59 -7.73 -5.61
CA TYR A 244 -11.43 -7.86 -6.52
C TYR A 244 -11.79 -8.91 -7.59
N SER A 245 -11.60 -8.79 -8.92
CA SER A 245 -10.84 -7.94 -9.85
C SER A 245 -11.69 -7.75 -11.15
N GLN A 246 -11.45 -6.92 -12.18
CA GLN A 246 -10.27 -6.34 -12.85
C GLN A 246 -10.68 -5.01 -13.54
N ARG A 247 -9.69 -4.17 -13.92
CA ARG A 247 -9.74 -3.17 -15.03
C ARG A 247 -9.88 -1.69 -14.67
N TRP A 248 -8.95 -1.17 -13.86
CA TRP A 248 -9.17 0.12 -13.22
C TRP A 248 -8.13 1.17 -13.62
N LYS A 249 -8.59 2.16 -14.39
CA LYS A 249 -7.85 3.38 -14.76
C LYS A 249 -8.66 4.62 -14.39
N LYS A 250 -7.97 5.57 -13.76
CA LYS A 250 -8.26 7.01 -13.55
C LYS A 250 -8.73 7.53 -12.18
N VAL A 251 -8.88 6.66 -11.19
CA VAL A 251 -8.51 6.91 -9.78
C VAL A 251 -7.79 5.62 -9.36
N LEU A 252 -6.75 5.69 -8.51
CA LEU A 252 -5.86 4.55 -8.20
C LEU A 252 -6.64 3.25 -7.91
N VAL A 253 -7.83 3.40 -7.35
CA VAL A 253 -8.93 2.44 -7.36
C VAL A 253 -10.18 3.15 -7.88
N PRO A 254 -11.02 2.55 -8.72
CA PRO A 254 -12.21 3.20 -9.22
C PRO A 254 -13.32 3.10 -8.20
N LEU A 255 -14.05 4.20 -8.15
CA LEU A 255 -15.11 4.43 -7.21
C LEU A 255 -16.18 3.32 -7.21
N GLN A 256 -16.49 2.73 -8.36
CA GLN A 256 -17.53 1.69 -8.47
C GLN A 256 -17.29 0.50 -7.53
N ASN A 257 -16.03 0.14 -7.25
CA ASN A 257 -15.70 -0.98 -6.35
C ASN A 257 -16.07 -0.73 -4.89
N TYR A 258 -16.33 0.52 -4.54
CA TYR A 258 -16.75 0.90 -3.19
C TYR A 258 -18.24 1.15 -3.09
N LEU A 259 -18.93 1.20 -4.24
CA LEU A 259 -20.36 1.49 -4.31
C LEU A 259 -21.17 0.22 -4.59
N GLU A 260 -20.56 -0.78 -5.23
CA GLU A 260 -21.21 -2.04 -5.54
C GLU A 260 -20.43 -3.24 -5.00
N PRO A 261 -21.13 -4.22 -4.39
CA PRO A 261 -22.58 -4.25 -4.11
C PRO A 261 -23.01 -3.28 -3.00
N ILE A 262 -24.27 -2.81 -3.06
CA ILE A 262 -24.87 -1.98 -2.01
C ILE A 262 -24.70 -2.64 -0.63
N GLU A 263 -24.24 -1.85 0.34
CA GLU A 263 -24.06 -2.30 1.73
C GLU A 263 -25.40 -2.70 2.35
N THR A 264 -25.42 -3.89 2.95
CA THR A 264 -26.63 -4.47 3.58
C THR A 264 -26.45 -4.66 5.08
N GLU A 265 -25.22 -4.60 5.59
CA GLU A 265 -24.92 -4.75 7.00
C GLU A 265 -25.36 -3.51 7.79
N VAL A 266 -26.40 -3.70 8.62
CA VAL A 266 -27.06 -2.62 9.36
C VAL A 266 -26.10 -1.88 10.29
N GLU A 267 -25.14 -2.59 10.88
CA GLU A 267 -24.16 -2.01 11.80
C GLU A 267 -23.27 -0.98 11.11
N ILE A 268 -22.82 -1.28 9.88
CA ILE A 268 -22.00 -0.39 9.05
C ILE A 268 -22.81 0.84 8.64
N ILE A 269 -24.05 0.66 8.19
CA ILE A 269 -24.96 1.77 7.82
C ILE A 269 -25.22 2.71 8.99
N VAL A 270 -25.47 2.16 10.18
CA VAL A 270 -25.67 2.95 11.40
C VAL A 270 -24.42 3.76 11.73
N GLU A 271 -23.23 3.19 11.54
CA GLU A 271 -21.96 3.88 11.79
C GLU A 271 -21.71 5.00 10.77
N TYR A 272 -21.94 4.75 9.48
CA TYR A 272 -21.94 5.78 8.45
C TYR A 272 -22.86 6.95 8.80
N CYS A 273 -24.09 6.66 9.25
CA CYS A 273 -25.01 7.70 9.69
C CYS A 273 -24.46 8.51 10.86
N LYS A 274 -23.93 7.87 11.91
CA LYS A 274 -23.40 8.59 13.08
C LYS A 274 -22.26 9.53 12.70
N ILE A 275 -21.28 9.04 11.94
CA ILE A 275 -20.06 9.78 11.59
C ILE A 275 -20.37 10.93 10.61
N LEU A 276 -21.33 10.75 9.68
CA LEU A 276 -21.82 11.82 8.83
C LEU A 276 -22.54 12.89 9.66
N LEU A 277 -23.50 12.49 10.49
CA LEU A 277 -24.33 13.42 11.24
C LEU A 277 -23.56 14.16 12.34
N SER A 278 -22.51 13.56 12.91
CA SER A 278 -21.59 14.23 13.85
C SER A 278 -20.72 15.29 13.17
N GLY A 279 -20.59 15.24 11.84
CA GLY A 279 -19.70 16.10 11.07
C GLY A 279 -18.22 15.68 11.13
N THR A 280 -17.92 14.55 11.78
CA THR A 280 -16.58 13.96 11.78
C THR A 280 -16.14 13.65 10.35
N LEU A 281 -17.02 12.99 9.58
CA LEU A 281 -16.82 12.78 8.15
C LEU A 281 -17.38 13.97 7.37
N ASN A 282 -16.51 14.67 6.64
CA ASN A 282 -16.90 15.82 5.84
C ASN A 282 -16.35 15.73 4.41
N HIS A 283 -17.14 16.28 3.47
CA HIS A 283 -16.82 16.25 2.05
C HIS A 283 -15.53 17.00 1.66
N ILE A 284 -15.07 17.97 2.48
CA ILE A 284 -13.87 18.77 2.17
C ILE A 284 -12.61 17.96 2.45
N ARG A 285 -12.59 17.21 3.55
CA ARG A 285 -11.41 16.48 4.03
C ARG A 285 -11.38 15.03 3.53
N CYS A 286 -12.54 14.38 3.41
CA CYS A 286 -12.66 12.98 3.00
C CYS A 286 -13.79 12.79 1.97
N PRO A 287 -13.69 13.38 0.76
CA PRO A 287 -14.78 13.38 -0.23
C PRO A 287 -15.21 11.99 -0.67
N VAL A 288 -14.27 11.05 -0.81
CA VAL A 288 -14.56 9.69 -1.28
C VAL A 288 -15.35 8.89 -0.24
N LEU A 289 -14.90 8.86 1.02
CA LEU A 289 -15.62 8.20 2.11
C LEU A 289 -16.98 8.84 2.36
N TYR A 290 -17.07 10.17 2.25
CA TYR A 290 -18.33 10.89 2.37
C TYR A 290 -19.32 10.43 1.30
N LEU A 291 -18.89 10.33 0.05
CA LEU A 291 -19.70 9.84 -1.06
C LEU A 291 -20.13 8.40 -0.87
N ILE A 292 -19.22 7.50 -0.47
CA ILE A 292 -19.51 6.08 -0.19
C ILE A 292 -20.59 5.96 0.90
N ALA A 293 -20.43 6.68 2.01
CA ALA A 293 -21.39 6.66 3.11
C ALA A 293 -22.77 7.18 2.67
N VAL A 294 -22.84 8.31 1.96
CA VAL A 294 -24.11 8.87 1.46
C VAL A 294 -24.79 7.92 0.48
N HIS A 295 -24.04 7.35 -0.46
CA HIS A 295 -24.54 6.39 -1.44
C HIS A 295 -25.17 5.17 -0.76
N HIS A 296 -24.42 4.50 0.12
CA HIS A 296 -24.90 3.28 0.79
C HIS A 296 -26.08 3.54 1.71
N ILE A 297 -26.09 4.64 2.47
CA ILE A 297 -27.24 4.99 3.30
C ILE A 297 -28.48 5.24 2.42
N HIS A 298 -28.34 5.97 1.33
CA HIS A 298 -29.46 6.27 0.43
C HIS A 298 -30.06 4.99 -0.15
N HIS A 299 -29.24 4.13 -0.74
CA HIS A 299 -29.71 2.89 -1.34
C HIS A 299 -30.24 1.90 -0.28
N PHE A 300 -29.64 1.84 0.92
CA PHE A 300 -30.17 1.04 2.03
C PHE A 300 -31.57 1.51 2.46
N LEU A 301 -31.83 2.81 2.51
CA LEU A 301 -33.14 3.36 2.87
C LEU A 301 -34.22 3.07 1.81
N LEU A 302 -33.85 3.00 0.54
CA LEU A 302 -34.76 2.72 -0.57
C LEU A 302 -34.86 1.23 -0.94
N ALA A 303 -34.07 0.37 -0.28
CA ALA A 303 -34.10 -1.06 -0.52
C ALA A 303 -35.47 -1.65 -0.16
N ARG A 304 -36.18 -2.20 -1.15
CA ARG A 304 -37.55 -2.74 -0.97
C ARG A 304 -37.53 -4.18 -0.45
N GLN A 305 -36.88 -4.41 0.68
CA GLN A 305 -36.79 -5.71 1.34
C GLN A 305 -37.53 -5.66 2.68
N ASN A 306 -38.58 -6.46 2.84
CA ASN A 306 -39.42 -6.44 4.05
C ASN A 306 -38.65 -6.74 5.34
N GLU A 307 -37.57 -7.52 5.25
CA GLU A 307 -36.73 -7.90 6.38
C GLU A 307 -35.97 -6.70 6.98
N LEU A 308 -35.67 -5.68 6.17
CA LEU A 308 -34.90 -4.51 6.57
C LEU A 308 -35.76 -3.38 7.17
N ALA A 309 -37.09 -3.47 7.12
CA ALA A 309 -38.00 -2.37 7.48
C ALA A 309 -37.79 -1.83 8.91
N LYS A 310 -37.50 -2.71 9.88
CA LYS A 310 -37.20 -2.30 11.27
C LYS A 310 -35.89 -1.50 11.36
N SER A 311 -34.87 -1.97 10.66
CA SER A 311 -33.55 -1.34 10.61
C SER A 311 -33.59 -0.02 9.85
N GLN A 312 -34.27 0.03 8.72
CA GLN A 312 -34.54 1.25 7.96
C GLN A 312 -35.27 2.29 8.81
N LYS A 313 -36.31 1.89 9.57
CA LYS A 313 -37.00 2.79 10.49
C LYS A 313 -36.06 3.40 11.53
N LYS A 314 -35.16 2.59 12.10
CA LYS A 314 -34.14 3.05 13.06
C LYS A 314 -33.20 4.07 12.40
N VAL A 315 -32.62 3.73 11.25
CA VAL A 315 -31.69 4.60 10.51
C VAL A 315 -32.38 5.91 10.08
N LEU A 316 -33.57 5.83 9.51
CA LEU A 316 -34.36 6.98 9.09
C LEU A 316 -34.72 7.89 10.27
N SER A 317 -35.08 7.31 11.42
CA SER A 317 -35.37 8.11 12.62
C SER A 317 -34.16 8.90 13.11
N ILE A 318 -32.96 8.32 13.05
CA ILE A 318 -31.70 9.01 13.40
C ILE A 318 -31.45 10.19 12.45
N ILE A 319 -31.68 9.99 11.15
CA ILE A 319 -31.49 11.03 10.13
C ILE A 319 -32.49 12.18 10.33
N LEU A 320 -33.77 11.87 10.52
CA LEU A 320 -34.81 12.90 10.68
C LEU A 320 -34.69 13.68 11.99
N GLN A 321 -34.15 13.06 13.05
CA GLN A 321 -33.91 13.72 14.34
C GLN A 321 -32.63 14.57 14.35
N SER A 322 -31.81 14.48 13.30
CA SER A 322 -30.56 15.22 13.24
C SER A 322 -30.76 16.72 13.12
N LYS A 323 -29.91 17.49 13.80
CA LYS A 323 -29.85 18.95 13.67
C LYS A 323 -29.22 19.38 12.34
N ASN A 324 -28.46 18.49 11.68
CA ASN A 324 -27.71 18.81 10.47
C ASN A 324 -28.57 18.60 9.21
N LYS A 325 -29.46 19.57 8.96
CA LYS A 325 -30.40 19.54 7.81
C LYS A 325 -29.69 19.43 6.45
N LYS A 326 -28.47 19.95 6.32
CA LYS A 326 -27.69 19.86 5.09
C LYS A 326 -27.38 18.40 4.73
N ILE A 327 -26.92 17.62 5.70
CA ILE A 327 -26.55 16.21 5.51
C ILE A 327 -27.81 15.36 5.33
N GLN A 328 -28.86 15.63 6.10
CA GLN A 328 -30.17 15.01 5.93
C GLN A 328 -30.67 15.14 4.47
N HIS A 329 -30.64 16.35 3.93
CA HIS A 329 -31.04 16.63 2.56
C HIS A 329 -30.13 15.93 1.54
N GLN A 330 -28.81 15.88 1.81
CA GLN A 330 -27.85 15.20 0.94
C GLN A 330 -28.05 13.67 0.90
N ILE A 331 -28.42 13.05 2.01
CA ILE A 331 -28.71 11.62 2.08
C ILE A 331 -30.03 11.30 1.38
N LEU A 332 -31.10 12.03 1.69
CA LEU A 332 -32.44 11.71 1.19
C LEU A 332 -32.59 12.01 -0.30
N LEU A 333 -31.91 13.03 -0.82
CA LEU A 333 -32.02 13.45 -2.21
C LEU A 333 -30.83 13.00 -3.06
N TYR A 334 -29.97 12.10 -2.60
CA TYR A 334 -28.95 11.52 -3.45
C TYR A 334 -29.58 10.94 -4.73
N SER A 335 -28.97 11.17 -5.90
CA SER A 335 -29.38 10.53 -7.15
C SER A 335 -28.35 9.51 -7.61
N ASP A 336 -27.20 9.99 -8.05
CA ASP A 336 -26.15 9.20 -8.68
C ASP A 336 -24.79 9.86 -8.46
N VAL A 337 -23.74 9.08 -8.71
CA VAL A 337 -22.35 9.54 -8.71
C VAL A 337 -22.11 10.50 -9.85
N ASN A 338 -21.52 11.65 -9.53
CA ASN A 338 -21.06 12.63 -10.50
C ASN A 338 -19.78 13.31 -9.99
N ILE A 339 -18.65 12.86 -10.51
CA ILE A 339 -17.30 13.28 -10.09
C ILE A 339 -17.01 14.74 -10.49
N GLU A 340 -17.76 15.32 -11.43
CA GLU A 340 -17.59 16.71 -11.86
C GLU A 340 -18.15 17.72 -10.84
N LEU A 341 -18.98 17.25 -9.89
CA LEU A 341 -19.57 18.07 -8.84
C LEU A 341 -18.72 18.09 -7.58
N GLN A 342 -18.81 19.18 -6.80
CA GLN A 342 -18.00 19.41 -5.60
C GLN A 342 -18.09 18.29 -4.55
N CYS A 343 -19.25 17.62 -4.44
CA CYS A 343 -19.44 16.52 -3.49
C CYS A 343 -19.26 15.12 -4.12
N GLY A 344 -18.99 15.03 -5.42
CA GLY A 344 -18.85 13.77 -6.15
C GLY A 344 -20.17 13.05 -6.49
N TYR A 345 -21.32 13.69 -6.24
CA TYR A 345 -22.65 13.17 -6.55
C TYR A 345 -23.65 14.29 -6.86
N SER A 346 -24.70 13.93 -7.59
CA SER A 346 -25.86 14.78 -7.87
C SER A 346 -26.98 14.58 -6.86
N LEU A 347 -27.80 15.63 -6.69
CA LEU A 347 -28.99 15.61 -5.87
C LEU A 347 -30.24 15.73 -6.74
N LYS A 348 -31.28 14.97 -6.41
CA LYS A 348 -32.64 15.17 -6.90
C LYS A 348 -33.19 16.49 -6.35
N GLU A 349 -33.99 17.21 -7.13
CA GLU A 349 -34.64 18.43 -6.65
C GLU A 349 -35.69 18.13 -5.57
N LYS A 350 -36.33 16.96 -5.66
CA LYS A 350 -37.32 16.43 -4.71
C LYS A 350 -37.26 14.91 -4.67
N LEU A 351 -37.75 14.31 -3.59
CA LEU A 351 -38.02 12.87 -3.54
C LEU A 351 -39.02 12.50 -4.64
N SER A 352 -38.84 11.34 -5.25
CA SER A 352 -39.87 10.81 -6.14
C SER A 352 -41.09 10.42 -5.32
N ASN A 353 -42.30 10.52 -5.89
CA ASN A 353 -43.54 10.20 -5.16
C ASN A 353 -43.51 8.76 -4.59
N ASP A 354 -42.88 7.83 -5.31
CA ASP A 354 -42.75 6.44 -4.89
C ASP A 354 -41.78 6.28 -3.70
N ASP A 355 -40.65 7.01 -3.72
CA ASP A 355 -39.67 7.01 -2.63
C ASP A 355 -40.29 7.65 -1.36
N GLU A 356 -41.04 8.75 -1.53
CA GLU A 356 -41.71 9.44 -0.44
C GLU A 356 -42.79 8.55 0.21
N GLN A 357 -43.59 7.85 -0.59
CA GLN A 357 -44.57 6.88 -0.10
C GLN A 357 -43.90 5.71 0.64
N HIS A 358 -42.80 5.20 0.11
CA HIS A 358 -42.06 4.10 0.72
C HIS A 358 -41.49 4.50 2.10
N LEU A 359 -40.76 5.61 2.15
CA LEU A 359 -40.13 6.09 3.39
C LEU A 359 -41.19 6.54 4.41
N SER A 360 -42.29 7.16 3.97
CA SER A 360 -43.42 7.51 4.85
C SER A 360 -44.11 6.26 5.39
N GLY A 361 -44.21 5.19 4.60
CA GLY A 361 -44.72 3.89 5.02
C GLY A 361 -43.86 3.22 6.10
N ILE A 362 -42.53 3.38 6.02
CA ILE A 362 -41.59 2.84 7.02
C ILE A 362 -41.73 3.56 8.36
N ILE A 363 -41.84 4.89 8.34
CA ILE A 363 -41.83 5.68 9.58
C ILE A 363 -43.22 5.91 10.18
N GLY A 364 -44.27 5.84 9.35
CA GLY A 364 -45.67 5.99 9.74
C GLY A 364 -46.19 7.44 9.71
N HIS A 365 -45.42 8.38 9.15
CA HIS A 365 -45.81 9.78 8.97
C HIS A 365 -45.13 10.37 7.72
N PRO A 366 -45.67 11.46 7.12
CA PRO A 366 -45.03 12.09 5.96
C PRO A 366 -43.66 12.68 6.32
N ILE A 367 -42.76 12.69 5.34
CA ILE A 367 -41.42 13.25 5.47
C ILE A 367 -41.43 14.68 4.94
N ASN A 368 -41.35 15.65 5.85
CA ASN A 368 -41.17 17.05 5.47
C ASN A 368 -39.67 17.34 5.33
N LEU A 369 -39.20 17.45 4.09
CA LEU A 369 -37.82 17.85 3.74
C LEU A 369 -37.64 19.37 3.76
#